data_AF-A0A925FQN4-F1
#
_entry.id   AF-A0A925FQN4-F1
#
_cell.length_a   1.000
_cell.length_b   1.000
_cell.length_c   1.000
_cell.angle_alpha   90.00
_cell.angle_beta   90.00
_cell.angle_gamma   90.00
#
_symmetry.space_group_name_H-M   'P 1'
#
loop_
_entity.id
_entity.type
_entity.pdbx_description
1 polymer ?
#
loop_
_entity_poly.entity_id
_entity_poly.type
_entity_poly.pdbx_seq_one_letter_code
_entity_poly.pdbx_strand_id
1 'polypeptide(L)'
;MRSSTLSRILLSLSIVAVSLAACKDDEYLTVAPPVPDASFVEEFDTATAAYDRGWRYLNVSAPLGQDMWIQGLFNNPTVTGFASPIPFPAHSSKGSYVGYIGTTYLSTSAGAGIISNWVVSPVTMMRNGDRVVFYTRTLVFDLGTGDSTDFSNRLQVRTSVGDGLDVGSGDNPGSFTKVILDINPTYKEYHTAVIDPLAYPNTWTRFEALVGGLSKPTMGRFAFRYFVEGGGSAGLGTAAAIDSVAYISAR
;
A
#
# COMPACT_ATOMS: atom_id res chain seq x y z
N MET A 1 -63.26 -1.49 -85.31
CA MET A 1 -62.09 -0.98 -84.57
C MET A 1 -62.59 -0.38 -83.25
N ARG A 2 -62.56 -1.16 -82.17
CA ARG A 2 -63.01 -0.77 -80.83
C ARG A 2 -61.90 -1.11 -79.83
N SER A 3 -61.67 -0.17 -78.93
CA SER A 3 -60.65 -0.14 -77.88
C SER A 3 -60.68 -1.34 -76.94
N SER A 4 -59.50 -1.76 -76.44
CA SER A 4 -59.40 -2.27 -75.07
C SER A 4 -58.07 -1.83 -74.44
N THR A 5 -58.17 -0.92 -73.49
CA THR A 5 -57.15 -0.51 -72.52
C THR A 5 -56.97 -1.62 -71.47
N LEU A 6 -55.77 -2.20 -71.35
CA LEU A 6 -55.39 -2.99 -70.18
C LEU A 6 -54.67 -2.11 -69.17
N SER A 7 -55.23 -2.12 -67.96
CA SER A 7 -54.93 -1.26 -66.82
C SER A 7 -53.61 -1.60 -66.14
N ARG A 8 -52.88 -0.56 -65.74
CA ARG A 8 -51.79 -0.58 -64.76
C ARG A 8 -52.38 -0.78 -63.36
N ILE A 9 -51.78 -1.64 -62.52
CA ILE A 9 -51.78 -1.47 -61.05
C ILE A 9 -50.43 -1.99 -60.53
N LEU A 10 -49.52 -1.07 -60.18
CA LEU A 10 -48.35 -1.34 -59.34
C LEU A 10 -48.54 -0.50 -58.09
N LEU A 11 -48.88 -1.18 -56.98
CA LEU A 11 -49.11 -0.59 -55.67
C LEU A 11 -47.75 -0.44 -54.97
N SER A 12 -47.21 0.79 -54.92
CA SER A 12 -46.01 1.10 -54.14
C SER A 12 -46.38 1.28 -52.66
N LEU A 13 -46.05 0.29 -51.82
CA LEU A 13 -46.08 0.44 -50.36
C LEU A 13 -44.89 1.30 -49.91
N SER A 14 -45.17 2.52 -49.48
CA SER A 14 -44.20 3.37 -48.78
C SER A 14 -44.26 3.04 -47.29
N ILE A 15 -43.25 2.36 -46.77
CA ILE A 15 -43.06 2.16 -45.32
C ILE A 15 -42.52 3.48 -44.76
N VAL A 16 -43.37 4.20 -44.02
CA VAL A 16 -42.95 5.38 -43.25
C VAL A 16 -42.30 4.87 -41.97
N ALA A 17 -40.96 4.89 -41.93
CA ALA A 17 -40.21 4.69 -40.71
C ALA A 17 -40.32 5.95 -39.84
N VAL A 18 -41.18 5.91 -38.82
CA VAL A 18 -41.26 6.96 -37.81
C VAL A 18 -40.13 6.72 -36.80
N SER A 19 -39.07 7.51 -36.90
CA SER A 19 -38.05 7.60 -35.84
C SER A 19 -38.59 8.47 -34.71
N LEU A 20 -38.93 7.85 -33.58
CA LEU A 20 -39.18 8.56 -32.33
C LEU A 20 -37.84 9.02 -31.76
N ALA A 21 -37.43 10.24 -32.11
CA ALA A 21 -36.36 10.94 -31.40
C ALA A 21 -36.95 11.52 -30.11
N ALA A 22 -36.66 10.89 -28.97
CA ALA A 22 -37.02 11.46 -27.67
C ALA A 22 -36.10 12.65 -27.38
N CYS A 23 -36.65 13.87 -27.36
CA CYS A 23 -35.93 15.11 -27.03
C CYS A 23 -35.65 15.26 -25.52
N LYS A 24 -35.56 14.17 -24.76
CA LYS A 24 -35.23 14.24 -23.34
C LYS A 24 -33.71 14.23 -23.22
N ASP A 25 -33.19 15.29 -22.63
CA ASP A 25 -31.77 15.46 -22.39
C ASP A 25 -31.31 14.45 -21.33
N ASP A 26 -30.95 13.25 -21.80
CA ASP A 26 -30.52 12.12 -20.97
C ASP A 26 -28.98 12.10 -20.80
N GLU A 27 -28.29 13.20 -21.16
CA GLU A 27 -26.84 13.34 -21.00
C GLU A 27 -26.42 13.13 -19.53
N TYR A 28 -27.26 13.53 -18.57
CA TYR A 28 -27.02 13.28 -17.14
C TYR A 28 -27.01 11.78 -16.76
N LEU A 29 -27.64 10.89 -17.52
CA LEU A 29 -27.57 9.43 -17.32
C LEU A 29 -26.24 8.84 -17.78
N THR A 30 -25.46 9.59 -18.56
CA THR A 30 -24.12 9.20 -19.00
C THR A 30 -23.00 9.67 -18.06
N VAL A 31 -23.32 10.60 -17.15
CA VAL A 31 -22.36 11.11 -16.16
C VAL A 31 -22.30 10.14 -14.99
N ALA A 32 -21.17 9.47 -14.82
CA ALA A 32 -20.95 8.62 -13.65
C ALA A 32 -21.06 9.45 -12.36
N PRO A 33 -21.70 8.93 -11.29
CA PRO A 33 -21.77 9.64 -10.02
C PRO A 33 -20.37 10.03 -9.53
N PRO A 34 -20.22 11.21 -8.91
CA PRO A 34 -18.93 11.63 -8.37
C PRO A 34 -18.47 10.64 -7.29
N VAL A 35 -17.21 10.23 -7.37
CA VAL A 35 -16.60 9.37 -6.36
C VAL A 35 -16.34 10.21 -5.10
N PRO A 36 -16.87 9.82 -3.93
CA PRO A 36 -16.64 10.56 -2.69
C PRO A 36 -15.15 10.71 -2.37
N ASP A 37 -14.78 11.82 -1.74
CA ASP A 37 -13.45 11.99 -1.16
C ASP A 37 -13.29 11.02 0.02
N ALA A 38 -12.27 10.18 -0.05
CA ALA A 38 -11.93 9.20 0.97
C ALA A 38 -10.59 9.52 1.64
N SER A 39 -10.10 10.76 1.51
CA SER A 39 -8.83 11.19 2.08
C SER A 39 -8.82 11.09 3.61
N PHE A 40 -7.71 10.60 4.17
CA PHE A 40 -7.50 10.54 5.62
C PHE A 40 -6.01 10.57 5.96
N VAL A 41 -5.72 10.84 7.24
CA VAL A 41 -4.36 10.81 7.79
C VAL A 41 -4.28 9.86 8.98
N GLU A 42 -3.14 9.19 9.11
CA GLU A 42 -2.77 8.35 10.24
C GLU A 42 -1.34 8.72 10.68
N GLU A 43 -1.23 9.30 11.88
CA GLU A 43 0.05 9.69 12.48
C GLU A 43 0.66 8.55 13.30
N PHE A 44 -0.04 7.45 13.54
CA PHE A 44 0.41 6.37 14.45
C PHE A 44 0.87 6.86 15.83
N ASP A 45 0.24 7.93 16.34
CA ASP A 45 0.45 8.44 17.70
C ASP A 45 0.33 7.33 18.76
N THR A 46 -0.58 6.38 18.54
CA THR A 46 -0.52 5.05 19.16
C THR A 46 -0.99 3.97 18.18
N ALA A 47 -0.38 2.79 18.26
CA ALA A 47 -0.83 1.63 17.47
C ALA A 47 -2.25 1.18 17.86
N THR A 48 -2.62 1.33 19.13
CA THR A 48 -3.98 1.01 19.61
C THR A 48 -5.03 1.92 18.97
N ALA A 49 -4.82 3.24 18.96
CA ALA A 49 -5.80 4.15 18.37
C ALA A 49 -5.93 3.95 16.84
N ALA A 50 -4.83 3.62 16.16
CA ALA A 50 -4.87 3.24 14.75
C ALA A 50 -5.65 1.92 14.55
N TYR A 51 -5.45 0.93 15.42
CA TYR A 51 -6.21 -0.33 15.38
C TYR A 51 -7.72 -0.09 15.52
N ASP A 52 -8.13 0.80 16.44
CA ASP A 52 -9.53 1.20 16.65
C ASP A 52 -10.12 1.91 15.42
N ARG A 53 -9.29 2.64 14.67
CA ARG A 53 -9.65 3.23 13.37
C ARG A 53 -9.70 2.23 12.20
N GLY A 54 -9.39 0.96 12.44
CA GLY A 54 -9.51 -0.11 11.45
C GLY A 54 -8.21 -0.59 10.82
N TRP A 55 -7.05 -0.09 11.28
CA TRP A 55 -5.76 -0.64 10.88
C TRP A 55 -5.55 -2.04 11.46
N ARG A 56 -4.80 -2.89 10.75
CA ARG A 56 -4.48 -4.26 11.20
C ARG A 56 -3.01 -4.57 11.01
N TYR A 57 -2.44 -5.32 11.94
CA TYR A 57 -1.04 -5.72 11.96
C TYR A 57 -0.96 -7.24 11.88
N LEU A 58 -0.29 -7.77 10.86
CA LEU A 58 -0.22 -9.21 10.61
C LEU A 58 1.19 -9.64 10.28
N ASN A 59 1.75 -10.55 11.07
CA ASN A 59 3.01 -11.20 10.75
C ASN A 59 2.73 -12.59 10.17
N VAL A 60 3.10 -12.78 8.90
CA VAL A 60 3.00 -14.06 8.19
C VAL A 60 4.37 -14.47 7.64
N SER A 61 5.44 -14.06 8.32
CA SER A 61 6.82 -14.45 8.02
C SER A 61 6.98 -15.98 8.12
N ALA A 62 7.96 -16.50 7.39
CA ALA A 62 8.24 -17.94 7.31
C ALA A 62 9.72 -18.21 7.59
N PRO A 63 10.07 -18.84 8.74
CA PRO A 63 9.19 -19.17 9.87
C PRO A 63 8.70 -17.92 10.61
N LEU A 64 7.59 -18.08 11.35
CA LEU A 64 7.01 -16.99 12.14
C LEU A 64 7.96 -16.58 13.27
N GLY A 65 8.23 -15.29 13.37
CA GLY A 65 8.97 -14.67 14.46
C GLY A 65 8.06 -14.10 15.53
N GLN A 66 8.65 -13.41 16.51
CA GLN A 66 7.91 -12.84 17.64
C GLN A 66 7.45 -11.41 17.38
N ASP A 67 8.05 -10.72 16.41
CA ASP A 67 7.73 -9.33 16.14
C ASP A 67 6.45 -9.13 15.36
N MET A 68 5.81 -8.01 15.63
CA MET A 68 4.77 -7.41 14.80
C MET A 68 5.05 -5.92 14.69
N TRP A 69 4.32 -5.23 13.81
CA TRP A 69 4.35 -3.78 13.79
C TRP A 69 3.83 -3.22 15.12
N ILE A 70 4.71 -2.51 15.83
CA ILE A 70 4.46 -1.95 17.17
C ILE A 70 4.88 -0.48 17.23
N GLN A 71 4.28 0.24 18.16
CA GLN A 71 4.57 1.65 18.40
C GLN A 71 6.04 1.86 18.82
N GLY A 72 6.72 2.84 18.20
CA GLY A 72 8.05 3.29 18.59
C GLY A 72 9.18 2.28 18.36
N LEU A 73 8.92 1.15 17.68
CA LEU A 73 9.81 -0.01 17.63
C LEU A 73 10.18 -0.55 19.03
N PHE A 74 10.92 -1.67 19.09
CA PHE A 74 11.29 -2.29 20.36
C PHE A 74 12.01 -1.29 21.27
N ASN A 75 11.42 -1.12 22.46
CA ASN A 75 12.01 -0.45 23.61
C ASN A 75 12.79 -1.42 24.51
N ASN A 76 12.94 -2.69 24.10
CA ASN A 76 13.59 -3.71 24.90
C ASN A 76 15.08 -3.85 24.51
N PRO A 77 16.01 -3.36 25.36
CA PRO A 77 17.44 -3.41 25.10
C PRO A 77 17.98 -4.84 25.00
N THR A 78 17.33 -5.80 25.67
CA THR A 78 17.75 -7.21 25.70
C THR A 78 17.45 -7.95 24.39
N VAL A 79 16.52 -7.43 23.58
CA VAL A 79 16.08 -8.05 22.32
C VAL A 79 16.80 -7.47 21.12
N THR A 80 17.15 -6.18 21.17
CA THR A 80 17.70 -5.45 20.02
C THR A 80 19.18 -5.11 20.15
N GLY A 81 19.78 -5.27 21.33
CA GLY A 81 21.18 -4.88 21.60
C GLY A 81 21.40 -3.37 21.77
N PHE A 82 20.37 -2.53 21.59
CA PHE A 82 20.46 -1.09 21.84
C PHE A 82 20.17 -0.79 23.31
N ALA A 83 21.06 -0.06 23.99
CA ALA A 83 20.73 0.50 25.30
C ALA A 83 19.55 1.49 25.15
N SER A 84 18.46 1.26 25.89
CA SER A 84 17.27 2.12 25.94
C SER A 84 17.58 3.64 26.00
N PRO A 85 16.72 4.54 25.46
CA PRO A 85 15.41 4.33 24.83
C PRO A 85 15.34 4.78 23.36
N ILE A 86 14.33 4.26 22.63
CA ILE A 86 13.86 4.59 21.25
C ILE A 86 15.00 4.93 20.25
N PRO A 87 15.26 4.08 19.24
CA PRO A 87 16.43 4.25 18.37
C PRO A 87 16.45 5.58 17.59
N PHE A 88 15.30 6.22 17.40
CA PHE A 88 15.18 7.53 16.75
C PHE A 88 13.84 8.23 17.05
N PRO A 89 13.78 9.57 16.99
CA PRO A 89 12.51 10.29 17.14
C PRO A 89 11.53 9.99 16.00
N ALA A 90 10.24 10.18 16.25
CA ALA A 90 9.20 10.15 15.22
C ALA A 90 9.41 11.25 14.16
N HIS A 91 8.89 11.03 12.96
CA HIS A 91 8.84 12.07 11.93
C HIS A 91 7.84 13.15 12.35
N SER A 92 6.68 12.72 12.84
CA SER A 92 5.63 13.58 13.39
C SER A 92 5.00 12.87 14.58
N SER A 93 4.60 13.61 15.61
CA SER A 93 3.68 13.07 16.61
C SER A 93 2.86 14.21 17.20
N LYS A 94 1.56 13.96 17.36
CA LYS A 94 0.61 14.83 18.05
C LYS A 94 0.30 14.32 19.46
N GLY A 95 0.79 13.12 19.80
CA GLY A 95 0.67 12.50 21.13
C GLY A 95 1.85 12.77 22.06
N SER A 96 1.77 12.23 23.28
CA SER A 96 2.83 12.28 24.30
C SER A 96 3.85 11.13 24.19
N TYR A 97 3.67 10.24 23.21
CA TYR A 97 4.51 9.07 22.97
C TYR A 97 5.26 9.21 21.64
N VAL A 98 6.16 8.29 21.34
CA VAL A 98 6.78 8.23 20.01
C VAL A 98 5.73 7.76 19.01
N GLY A 99 5.22 8.70 18.22
CA GLY A 99 4.13 8.50 17.26
C GLY A 99 4.58 7.92 15.92
N TYR A 100 5.27 6.78 15.91
CA TYR A 100 5.44 6.01 14.68
C TYR A 100 5.21 4.53 14.96
N ILE A 101 5.06 3.73 13.91
CA ILE A 101 4.97 2.27 14.02
C ILE A 101 6.13 1.62 13.26
N GLY A 102 6.68 0.52 13.79
CA GLY A 102 7.74 -0.23 13.11
C GLY A 102 7.82 -1.68 13.53
N THR A 103 8.61 -2.46 12.79
CA THR A 103 8.94 -3.86 13.06
C THR A 103 10.42 -4.14 12.78
N THR A 104 10.97 -5.27 13.25
CA THR A 104 12.38 -5.63 13.05
C THR A 104 12.58 -6.95 12.30
N TYR A 105 13.85 -7.32 12.08
CA TYR A 105 14.27 -8.61 11.52
C TYR A 105 13.72 -9.81 12.32
N LEU A 106 13.38 -9.64 13.59
CA LEU A 106 12.71 -10.64 14.44
C LEU A 106 11.25 -10.91 14.02
N SER A 107 10.79 -10.31 12.93
CA SER A 107 9.58 -10.72 12.22
C SER A 107 9.65 -12.20 11.83
N THR A 108 10.85 -12.74 11.59
CA THR A 108 11.09 -14.18 11.47
C THR A 108 11.95 -14.70 12.62
N SER A 109 11.75 -15.97 13.00
CA SER A 109 12.57 -16.66 13.99
C SER A 109 13.83 -17.32 13.39
N ALA A 110 14.01 -17.27 12.07
CA ALA A 110 15.16 -17.83 11.40
C ALA A 110 16.42 -16.93 11.49
N GLY A 111 17.58 -17.55 11.29
CA GLY A 111 18.80 -16.81 10.93
C GLY A 111 18.66 -16.14 9.57
N ALA A 112 18.14 -16.87 8.58
CA ALA A 112 17.78 -16.37 7.27
C ALA A 112 16.51 -17.08 6.78
N GLY A 113 15.39 -16.36 6.73
CA GLY A 113 14.07 -16.82 6.32
C GLY A 113 13.38 -15.78 5.44
N ILE A 114 12.05 -15.79 5.40
CA ILE A 114 11.27 -14.78 4.69
C ILE A 114 10.54 -13.92 5.70
N ILE A 115 10.91 -12.64 5.76
CA ILE A 115 10.14 -11.65 6.51
C ILE A 115 8.94 -11.22 5.66
N SER A 116 7.75 -11.26 6.25
CA SER A 116 6.50 -10.82 5.64
C SER A 116 5.57 -10.29 6.73
N ASN A 117 5.75 -9.02 7.07
CA ASN A 117 5.07 -8.37 8.18
C ASN A 117 4.31 -7.13 7.70
N TRP A 118 3.03 -7.03 8.04
CA TRP A 118 2.08 -6.16 7.35
C TRP A 118 1.44 -5.13 8.26
N VAL A 119 1.24 -3.93 7.72
CA VAL A 119 0.32 -2.90 8.23
C VAL A 119 -0.74 -2.66 7.17
N VAL A 120 -1.97 -3.09 7.45
CA VAL A 120 -3.10 -3.03 6.53
C VAL A 120 -4.02 -1.87 6.92
N SER A 121 -4.31 -0.99 5.97
CA SER A 121 -5.20 0.17 6.15
C SER A 121 -6.64 -0.22 6.47
N PRO A 122 -7.46 0.69 7.03
CA PRO A 122 -8.92 0.58 7.01
C PRO A 122 -9.46 0.41 5.58
N VAL A 123 -10.68 -0.12 5.44
CA VAL A 123 -11.32 -0.18 4.11
C VAL A 123 -11.55 1.24 3.61
N THR A 124 -11.11 1.53 2.39
CA THR A 124 -11.27 2.84 1.77
C THR A 124 -11.78 2.71 0.33
N MET A 125 -12.46 3.73 -0.15
CA MET A 125 -12.83 3.83 -1.56
C MET A 125 -11.58 4.21 -2.36
N MET A 126 -11.19 3.35 -3.30
CA MET A 126 -10.02 3.54 -4.13
C MET A 126 -10.40 3.80 -5.59
N ARG A 127 -9.75 4.77 -6.22
CA ARG A 127 -9.79 5.03 -7.67
C ARG A 127 -8.40 5.26 -8.23
N ASN A 128 -8.29 5.13 -9.55
CA ASN A 128 -7.04 5.45 -10.26
C ASN A 128 -6.70 6.93 -10.02
N GLY A 129 -5.45 7.19 -9.63
CA GLY A 129 -4.96 8.53 -9.31
C GLY A 129 -4.91 8.85 -7.82
N ASP A 130 -5.56 8.05 -6.95
CA ASP A 130 -5.42 8.18 -5.50
C ASP A 130 -3.97 7.93 -5.07
N ARG A 131 -3.55 8.49 -3.94
CA ARG A 131 -2.16 8.46 -3.49
C ARG A 131 -2.06 8.01 -2.04
N VAL A 132 -1.08 7.16 -1.76
CA VAL A 132 -0.61 6.86 -0.41
C VAL A 132 0.71 7.59 -0.21
N VAL A 133 0.72 8.60 0.64
CA VAL A 133 1.91 9.37 1.03
C VAL A 133 2.32 8.96 2.42
N PHE A 134 3.60 8.74 2.66
CA PHE A 134 4.10 8.31 3.97
C PHE A 134 5.58 8.60 4.11
N TYR A 135 6.09 8.49 5.34
CA TYR A 135 7.51 8.54 5.62
C TYR A 135 7.99 7.18 6.11
N THR A 136 9.18 6.78 5.70
CA THR A 136 9.82 5.57 6.21
C THR A 136 11.29 5.77 6.46
N ARG A 137 11.82 4.98 7.40
CA ARG A 137 13.25 4.82 7.64
C ARG A 137 13.55 3.44 8.22
N THR A 138 14.82 3.09 8.21
CA THR A 138 15.36 1.92 8.91
C THR A 138 16.22 2.32 10.12
N LEU A 139 16.68 1.29 10.83
CA LEU A 139 17.71 1.29 11.85
C LEU A 139 19.06 0.90 11.22
N VAL A 140 20.13 1.54 11.65
CA VAL A 140 21.50 1.16 11.26
C VAL A 140 22.24 0.60 12.46
N PHE A 141 23.01 -0.46 12.25
CA PHE A 141 23.83 -1.12 13.27
C PHE A 141 25.28 -0.72 13.09
N ASP A 142 25.93 -0.33 14.19
CA ASP A 142 27.36 -0.10 14.24
C ASP A 142 28.11 -1.45 14.16
N LEU A 143 29.01 -1.57 13.19
CA LEU A 143 29.83 -2.76 12.98
C LEU A 143 31.10 -2.75 13.84
N GLY A 144 31.37 -1.68 14.59
CA GLY A 144 32.56 -1.52 15.44
C GLY A 144 33.86 -1.26 14.66
N THR A 145 33.76 -1.06 13.35
CA THR A 145 34.89 -0.86 12.42
C THR A 145 34.92 0.54 11.82
N GLY A 146 34.15 1.48 12.39
CA GLY A 146 33.94 2.81 11.81
C GLY A 146 32.95 2.83 10.66
N ASP A 147 32.16 1.75 10.51
CA ASP A 147 31.08 1.65 9.55
C ASP A 147 29.79 1.17 10.23
N SER A 148 28.66 1.48 9.62
CA SER A 148 27.34 1.07 10.07
C SER A 148 26.46 0.74 8.87
N THR A 149 25.61 -0.28 9.03
CA THR A 149 24.78 -0.80 7.94
C THR A 149 23.34 -1.04 8.37
N ASP A 150 22.42 -1.02 7.40
CA ASP A 150 21.02 -1.38 7.57
C ASP A 150 20.73 -2.85 7.23
N PHE A 151 21.70 -3.60 6.68
CA PHE A 151 21.56 -4.95 6.17
C PHE A 151 20.46 -5.11 5.09
N SER A 152 20.24 -4.12 4.23
CA SER A 152 19.35 -4.20 3.05
C SER A 152 17.86 -4.44 3.34
N ASN A 153 17.19 -3.45 3.95
CA ASN A 153 15.74 -3.51 4.18
C ASN A 153 14.95 -3.32 2.88
N ARG A 154 13.72 -3.85 2.82
CA ARG A 154 12.78 -3.64 1.70
C ARG A 154 11.34 -3.50 2.20
N LEU A 155 10.62 -2.53 1.64
CA LEU A 155 9.22 -2.24 1.97
C LEU A 155 8.40 -2.12 0.70
N GLN A 156 7.27 -2.81 0.66
CA GLN A 156 6.32 -2.74 -0.45
C GLN A 156 5.04 -2.06 0.00
N VAL A 157 4.45 -1.25 -0.88
CA VAL A 157 3.07 -0.78 -0.75
C VAL A 157 2.23 -1.56 -1.75
N ARG A 158 1.17 -2.20 -1.26
CA ARG A 158 0.29 -3.06 -2.05
C ARG A 158 -1.17 -2.67 -1.88
N THR A 159 -2.00 -3.09 -2.82
CA THR A 159 -3.47 -2.90 -2.75
C THR A 159 -4.22 -4.21 -2.95
N SER A 160 -5.36 -4.34 -2.26
CA SER A 160 -6.35 -5.39 -2.48
C SER A 160 -7.72 -4.79 -2.82
N VAL A 161 -8.57 -5.59 -3.44
CA VAL A 161 -9.98 -5.28 -3.69
C VAL A 161 -10.85 -6.02 -2.67
N GLY A 162 -11.88 -5.35 -2.17
CA GLY A 162 -12.73 -5.86 -1.09
C GLY A 162 -12.19 -5.54 0.30
N ASP A 163 -12.90 -5.97 1.33
CA ASP A 163 -12.60 -5.66 2.73
C ASP A 163 -11.67 -6.69 3.42
N GLY A 164 -11.26 -7.72 2.68
CA GLY A 164 -10.47 -8.85 3.17
C GLY A 164 -9.10 -8.47 3.74
N LEU A 165 -8.59 -9.34 4.61
CA LEU A 165 -7.30 -9.20 5.29
C LEU A 165 -6.35 -10.36 4.97
N ASP A 166 -6.63 -11.13 3.92
CA ASP A 166 -5.75 -12.22 3.51
C ASP A 166 -4.44 -11.65 2.94
N VAL A 167 -3.38 -11.75 3.74
CA VAL A 167 -2.01 -11.31 3.43
C VAL A 167 -1.09 -12.49 3.06
N GLY A 168 -1.65 -13.70 2.91
CA GLY A 168 -0.89 -14.89 2.55
C GLY A 168 0.07 -15.39 3.62
N SER A 169 1.22 -15.92 3.20
CA SER A 169 2.26 -16.52 4.06
C SER A 169 3.60 -16.56 3.33
N GLY A 170 4.69 -16.28 4.03
CA GLY A 170 6.03 -16.24 3.44
C GLY A 170 6.12 -15.20 2.33
N ASP A 171 6.36 -15.62 1.09
CA ASP A 171 6.42 -14.80 -0.12
C ASP A 171 5.03 -14.51 -0.74
N ASN A 172 4.06 -15.40 -0.55
CA ASN A 172 2.70 -15.25 -1.03
C ASN A 172 2.02 -13.99 -0.42
N PRO A 173 1.54 -13.04 -1.24
CA PRO A 173 0.91 -11.80 -0.76
C PRO A 173 -0.58 -11.92 -0.42
N GLY A 174 -1.19 -13.10 -0.59
CA GLY A 174 -2.64 -13.29 -0.46
C GLY A 174 -3.40 -12.42 -1.46
N SER A 175 -4.39 -11.69 -0.96
CA SER A 175 -5.25 -10.80 -1.74
C SER A 175 -4.57 -9.49 -2.20
N PHE A 176 -3.42 -9.13 -1.63
CA PHE A 176 -2.67 -7.90 -1.93
C PHE A 176 -1.73 -8.08 -3.13
N THR A 177 -2.26 -8.59 -4.23
CA THR A 177 -1.46 -9.01 -5.40
C THR A 177 -0.81 -7.85 -6.15
N LYS A 178 -1.36 -6.63 -6.05
CA LYS A 178 -0.85 -5.46 -6.77
C LYS A 178 0.14 -4.68 -5.92
N VAL A 179 1.39 -4.59 -6.38
CA VAL A 179 2.42 -3.68 -5.85
C VAL A 179 2.28 -2.32 -6.52
N ILE A 180 2.15 -1.26 -5.73
CA ILE A 180 2.06 0.14 -6.20
C ILE A 180 3.32 0.96 -5.86
N LEU A 181 4.17 0.44 -4.98
CA LEU A 181 5.52 0.94 -4.70
C LEU A 181 6.38 -0.18 -4.11
N ASP A 182 7.66 -0.23 -4.47
CA ASP A 182 8.65 -1.18 -3.95
C ASP A 182 9.95 -0.43 -3.65
N ILE A 183 10.26 -0.27 -2.37
CA ILE A 183 11.43 0.47 -1.88
C ILE A 183 12.56 -0.52 -1.66
N ASN A 184 13.71 -0.24 -2.26
CA ASN A 184 14.89 -1.10 -2.28
C ASN A 184 14.62 -2.54 -2.82
N PRO A 185 14.03 -2.69 -4.03
CA PRO A 185 13.66 -3.99 -4.58
C PRO A 185 14.86 -4.89 -4.92
N THR A 186 16.07 -4.35 -4.92
CA THR A 186 17.32 -5.06 -5.24
C THR A 186 18.24 -5.26 -4.04
N TYR A 187 17.73 -5.04 -2.82
CA TYR A 187 18.45 -5.25 -1.56
C TYR A 187 19.83 -4.56 -1.51
N LYS A 188 19.87 -3.28 -1.92
CA LYS A 188 21.03 -2.42 -1.74
C LYS A 188 21.25 -2.16 -0.26
N GLU A 189 22.48 -2.36 0.17
CA GLU A 189 22.90 -2.18 1.55
C GLU A 189 23.35 -0.73 1.75
N TYR A 190 22.88 -0.10 2.82
CA TYR A 190 23.39 1.19 3.25
C TYR A 190 24.69 0.99 4.01
N HIS A 191 25.73 1.76 3.69
CA HIS A 191 26.93 1.88 4.53
C HIS A 191 27.23 3.34 4.82
N THR A 192 27.61 3.65 6.06
CA THR A 192 28.08 5.01 6.41
C THR A 192 29.39 5.37 5.72
N ALA A 193 30.25 4.38 5.46
CA ALA A 193 31.52 4.59 4.76
C ALA A 193 31.32 4.87 3.26
N VAL A 194 30.30 4.26 2.64
CA VAL A 194 29.96 4.42 1.22
C VAL A 194 28.45 4.37 1.05
N ILE A 195 27.83 5.53 0.82
CA ILE A 195 26.37 5.65 0.73
C ILE A 195 25.91 5.24 -0.67
N ASP A 196 25.06 4.21 -0.76
CA ASP A 196 24.26 3.92 -1.95
C ASP A 196 22.90 4.64 -1.84
N PRO A 197 22.59 5.61 -2.73
CA PRO A 197 21.33 6.35 -2.68
C PRO A 197 20.10 5.49 -3.02
N LEU A 198 20.29 4.25 -3.51
CA LEU A 198 19.21 3.30 -3.77
C LEU A 198 18.97 2.33 -2.61
N ALA A 199 19.80 2.37 -1.55
CA ALA A 199 19.55 1.63 -0.32
C ALA A 199 18.32 2.14 0.41
N TYR A 200 17.82 1.34 1.36
CA TYR A 200 16.70 1.75 2.18
C TYR A 200 17.05 3.00 3.00
N PRO A 201 16.17 4.00 3.10
CA PRO A 201 16.49 5.26 3.78
C PRO A 201 16.78 5.04 5.27
N ASN A 202 17.91 5.56 5.75
CA ASN A 202 18.26 5.57 7.18
C ASN A 202 17.78 6.83 7.92
N THR A 203 17.16 7.78 7.22
CA THR A 203 16.50 8.97 7.78
C THR A 203 15.06 9.04 7.25
N TRP A 204 14.16 9.70 7.99
CA TRP A 204 12.75 9.81 7.59
C TRP A 204 12.62 10.40 6.19
N THR A 205 12.22 9.56 5.23
CA THR A 205 12.15 9.91 3.82
C THR A 205 10.73 9.73 3.33
N ARG A 206 10.22 10.75 2.63
CA ARG A 206 8.86 10.77 2.07
C ARG A 206 8.78 9.92 0.82
N PHE A 207 7.75 9.09 0.72
CA PHE A 207 7.37 8.37 -0.49
C PHE A 207 5.92 8.65 -0.86
N GLU A 208 5.60 8.46 -2.14
CA GLU A 208 4.26 8.56 -2.69
C GLU A 208 4.01 7.37 -3.60
N ALA A 209 3.00 6.56 -3.27
CA ALA A 209 2.56 5.43 -4.08
C ALA A 209 1.25 5.78 -4.78
N LEU A 210 1.19 5.57 -6.10
CA LEU A 210 0.04 5.90 -6.93
C LEU A 210 -0.88 4.68 -7.08
N VAL A 211 -2.16 4.82 -6.71
CA VAL A 211 -3.18 3.81 -6.97
C VAL A 211 -3.55 3.84 -8.44
N GLY A 212 -3.56 2.67 -9.08
CA GLY A 212 -3.84 2.53 -10.50
C GLY A 212 -4.38 1.16 -10.88
N GLY A 213 -4.71 0.99 -12.16
CA GLY A 213 -5.19 -0.25 -12.79
C GLY A 213 -6.43 -0.88 -12.14
N LEU A 214 -7.29 -0.08 -11.54
CA LEU A 214 -8.67 -0.45 -11.21
C LEU A 214 -9.55 -0.24 -12.44
N SER A 215 -10.52 -1.12 -12.67
CA SER A 215 -11.50 -0.98 -13.76
C SER A 215 -12.56 0.09 -13.47
N LYS A 216 -12.84 0.33 -12.19
CA LYS A 216 -13.75 1.35 -11.67
C LYS A 216 -13.39 1.68 -10.21
N PRO A 217 -13.91 2.79 -9.63
CA PRO A 217 -13.83 3.04 -8.20
C PRO A 217 -14.31 1.84 -7.40
N THR A 218 -13.51 1.40 -6.43
CA THR A 218 -13.67 0.11 -5.77
C THR A 218 -13.30 0.21 -4.29
N MET A 219 -14.12 -0.37 -3.41
CA MET A 219 -13.76 -0.55 -2.00
C MET A 219 -12.61 -1.54 -1.90
N GLY A 220 -11.57 -1.17 -1.16
CA GLY A 220 -10.41 -2.03 -0.97
C GLY A 220 -9.54 -1.56 0.18
N ARG A 221 -8.30 -2.03 0.20
CA ARG A 221 -7.30 -1.63 1.18
C ARG A 221 -5.96 -1.43 0.48
N PHE A 222 -5.16 -0.51 1.00
CA PHE A 222 -3.72 -0.54 0.80
C PHE A 222 -3.02 -1.13 2.02
N ALA A 223 -1.80 -1.63 1.85
CA ALA A 223 -1.00 -2.18 2.93
C ALA A 223 0.48 -1.94 2.71
N PHE A 224 1.21 -1.78 3.81
CA PHE A 224 2.67 -1.81 3.85
C PHE A 224 3.10 -3.23 4.20
N ARG A 225 4.04 -3.78 3.44
CA ARG A 225 4.66 -5.09 3.72
C ARG A 225 6.16 -4.90 3.88
N TYR A 226 6.67 -5.09 5.09
CA TYR A 226 8.09 -5.32 5.29
C TYR A 226 8.39 -6.72 4.76
N PHE A 227 9.10 -6.78 3.63
CA PHE A 227 9.31 -7.99 2.85
C PHE A 227 10.78 -8.17 2.55
N VAL A 228 11.42 -9.13 3.21
CA VAL A 228 12.85 -9.40 3.06
C VAL A 228 13.07 -10.89 2.90
N GLU A 229 13.52 -11.28 1.72
CA GLU A 229 13.97 -12.64 1.44
C GLU A 229 15.38 -12.85 2.02
N GLY A 230 15.61 -13.99 2.67
CA GLY A 230 16.86 -14.21 3.41
C GLY A 230 17.00 -13.32 4.65
N GLY A 231 15.90 -12.77 5.15
CA GLY A 231 15.92 -11.89 6.32
C GLY A 231 15.97 -12.64 7.65
N GLY A 232 16.50 -12.03 8.70
CA GLY A 232 16.55 -12.63 10.04
C GLY A 232 17.84 -12.34 10.79
N SER A 233 18.05 -13.01 11.93
CA SER A 233 19.13 -12.71 12.88
C SER A 233 20.56 -12.89 12.36
N ALA A 234 20.74 -13.60 11.26
CA ALA A 234 22.02 -13.83 10.60
C ALA A 234 21.94 -13.56 9.09
N GLY A 235 20.92 -12.81 8.66
CA GLY A 235 20.60 -12.55 7.26
C GLY A 235 20.39 -11.07 7.01
N LEU A 236 19.54 -10.77 6.02
CA LEU A 236 19.18 -9.40 5.67
C LEU A 236 18.17 -8.81 6.68
N GLY A 237 18.01 -7.49 6.58
CA GLY A 237 17.04 -6.70 7.30
C GLY A 237 17.47 -6.33 8.71
N THR A 238 17.00 -5.17 9.13
CA THR A 238 17.16 -4.65 10.49
C THR A 238 15.79 -4.23 11.01
N ALA A 239 15.21 -3.20 10.43
CA ALA A 239 13.91 -2.69 10.78
C ALA A 239 13.25 -1.92 9.64
N ALA A 240 11.93 -1.82 9.72
CA ALA A 240 11.18 -0.84 8.94
C ALA A 240 10.27 -0.07 9.88
N ALA A 241 10.30 1.26 9.78
CA ALA A 241 9.38 2.15 10.47
C ALA A 241 8.60 2.97 9.45
N ILE A 242 7.32 3.25 9.72
CA ILE A 242 6.49 4.15 8.94
C ILE A 242 5.81 5.16 9.85
N ASP A 243 5.58 6.35 9.32
CA ASP A 243 4.96 7.48 10.01
C ASP A 243 4.23 8.39 9.01
N SER A 244 3.28 9.18 9.51
CA SER A 244 2.61 10.28 8.81
C SER A 244 1.99 9.83 7.50
N VAL A 245 1.19 8.76 7.57
CA VAL A 245 0.52 8.20 6.40
C VAL A 245 -0.67 9.07 6.04
N ALA A 246 -0.77 9.47 4.78
CA ALA A 246 -1.93 10.13 4.21
C ALA A 246 -2.43 9.34 3.00
N TYR A 247 -3.72 9.00 3.02
CA TYR A 247 -4.44 8.61 1.82
C TYR A 247 -5.08 9.86 1.23
N ILE A 248 -4.84 10.13 -0.06
CA ILE A 248 -5.31 11.34 -0.74
C ILE A 248 -6.10 10.90 -1.96
N SER A 249 -7.40 11.20 -1.98
CA SER A 249 -8.23 10.95 -3.15
C SER A 249 -7.81 11.86 -4.31
N ALA A 250 -7.80 11.29 -5.51
CA ALA A 250 -7.74 12.04 -6.75
C ALA A 250 -8.91 13.04 -6.80
N ARG A 251 -8.71 14.11 -7.55
CA ARG A 251 -9.79 15.06 -7.87
C ARG A 251 -10.59 14.50 -9.03
#